data_AF-A0AA41QT17-F1
#
_entry.id   AF-A0AA41QT17-F1
#
_cell.length_a   1.000
_cell.length_b   1.000
_cell.length_c   1.000
_cell.angle_alpha   90.00
_cell.angle_beta   90.00
_cell.angle_gamma   90.00
#
_symmetry.space_group_name_H-M   'P 1'
#
loop_
_entity.id
_entity.type
_entity.pdbx_description
1 polymer ?
#
loop_
_entity_poly.entity_id
_entity_poly.type
_entity_poly.pdbx_seq_one_letter_code
_entity_poly.pdbx_strand_id
1 'polypeptide(L)'
;MPTKKGSFEPVRDEINEVLLMQTQYTSENSEAMKRRGELVRLELADKLRRIAPELSRAGRIDDLRVTGSDGVGRKAEIPWTRIYSTSRSPHPTAGWYLVFLFSRKGYRAYLSLIQGATRWDGSEFKRRPEAELRSRSSWARDTLQHSGSLPSRWKSDILLGGRRGGLGDAYALGNVLAVAYDRDSVPEDATIRQDLIQAMDWLGTLYEKEEEGLYVPGDDAPELVDAENAIAAISGQGARSHQGRLLSAAERRAIERRAVDVTTAHLAGLGYGVDDVGDTESYDLHARRPDNELKVEVKGTTSTGTDILLTRNEVLLHRSAYPNNALAVVHSVHLDRSASQPRASGGVLIFEHPWKLDESRLSPIAYRYSRDSAPTDPPEFSVRIVQA
;
A
#
# COMPACT_ATOMS: atom_id res chain seq x y z
N MET A 1 -11.57 -43.74 -18.03
CA MET A 1 -11.73 -43.58 -16.57
C MET A 1 -12.35 -42.21 -16.33
N PRO A 2 -13.48 -42.09 -15.63
CA PRO A 2 -14.05 -40.78 -15.34
C PRO A 2 -13.20 -40.11 -14.25
N THR A 3 -12.75 -38.89 -14.52
CA THR A 3 -12.09 -38.01 -13.55
C THR A 3 -13.03 -37.76 -12.38
N LYS A 4 -12.64 -38.16 -11.17
CA LYS A 4 -13.39 -37.87 -9.94
C LYS A 4 -13.55 -36.34 -9.83
N LYS A 5 -14.80 -35.87 -9.82
CA LYS A 5 -15.18 -34.51 -9.41
C LYS A 5 -14.54 -34.25 -8.05
N GLY A 6 -13.65 -33.26 -7.98
CA GLY A 6 -12.82 -32.96 -6.81
C GLY A 6 -13.65 -32.60 -5.59
N SER A 7 -13.58 -33.44 -4.56
CA SER A 7 -14.00 -33.08 -3.21
C SER A 7 -13.04 -32.01 -2.67
N PHE A 8 -13.57 -31.00 -2.01
CA PHE A 8 -12.76 -30.04 -1.25
C PHE A 8 -11.86 -30.80 -0.26
N GLU A 9 -10.59 -30.42 -0.20
CA GLU A 9 -9.64 -31.00 0.75
C GLU A 9 -9.98 -30.53 2.18
N PRO A 10 -10.33 -31.42 3.12
CA PRO A 10 -10.67 -31.00 4.48
C PRO A 10 -9.46 -30.36 5.20
N VAL A 11 -9.67 -29.26 5.91
CA VAL A 11 -8.66 -28.52 6.71
C VAL A 11 -9.05 -28.36 8.18
N ARG A 12 -10.27 -28.76 8.56
CA ARG A 12 -10.81 -28.60 9.92
C ARG A 12 -9.91 -29.26 10.97
N ASP A 13 -9.41 -30.45 10.68
CA ASP A 13 -8.61 -31.24 11.62
C ASP A 13 -7.29 -30.54 11.95
N GLU A 14 -6.61 -29.98 10.94
CA GLU A 14 -5.37 -29.21 11.15
C GLU A 14 -5.63 -27.97 11.99
N ILE A 15 -6.75 -27.25 11.74
CA ILE A 15 -7.11 -26.06 12.52
C ILE A 15 -7.35 -26.45 13.98
N ASN A 16 -8.10 -27.53 14.24
CA ASN A 16 -8.32 -28.05 15.59
C ASN A 16 -7.01 -28.42 16.28
N GLU A 17 -6.12 -29.14 15.59
CA GLU A 17 -4.87 -29.60 16.18
C GLU A 17 -3.93 -28.43 16.48
N VAL A 18 -3.84 -27.41 15.61
CA VAL A 18 -3.06 -26.20 15.90
C VAL A 18 -3.60 -25.48 17.14
N LEU A 19 -4.93 -25.36 17.28
CA LEU A 19 -5.55 -24.74 18.47
C LEU A 19 -5.25 -25.53 19.75
N LEU A 20 -5.24 -26.86 19.66
CA LEU A 20 -4.86 -27.73 20.78
C LEU A 20 -3.39 -27.54 21.15
N MET A 21 -2.47 -27.57 20.18
CA MET A 21 -1.04 -27.36 20.44
C MET A 21 -0.75 -25.97 21.02
N GLN A 22 -1.51 -24.94 20.61
CA GLN A 22 -1.39 -23.59 21.14
C GLN A 22 -1.72 -23.47 22.64
N THR A 23 -2.42 -24.43 23.23
CA THR A 23 -2.62 -24.46 24.70
C THR A 23 -1.33 -24.67 25.48
N GLN A 24 -0.32 -25.25 24.82
CA GLN A 24 0.99 -25.56 25.36
C GLN A 24 2.06 -24.57 24.85
N TYR A 25 1.64 -23.39 24.39
CA TYR A 25 2.54 -22.40 23.81
C TYR A 25 3.70 -22.05 24.76
N THR A 26 4.92 -22.14 24.23
CA THR A 26 6.14 -21.59 24.80
C THR A 26 6.98 -21.01 23.66
N SER A 27 7.89 -20.07 23.96
CA SER A 27 8.82 -19.52 22.95
C SER A 27 9.92 -20.51 22.54
N GLU A 28 10.08 -21.60 23.29
CA GLU A 28 11.08 -22.64 23.06
C GLU A 28 10.54 -23.74 22.14
N ASN A 29 11.46 -24.51 21.54
CA ASN A 29 11.13 -25.56 20.57
C ASN A 29 10.70 -26.88 21.24
N SER A 30 9.63 -26.85 22.06
CA SER A 30 9.03 -28.05 22.67
C SER A 30 8.40 -28.98 21.63
N GLU A 31 8.11 -30.24 21.99
CA GLU A 31 7.43 -31.19 21.08
C GLU A 31 6.09 -30.65 20.57
N ALA A 32 5.28 -30.03 21.43
CA ALA A 32 4.03 -29.39 21.02
C ALA A 32 4.27 -28.25 20.01
N MET A 33 5.33 -27.45 20.18
CA MET A 33 5.66 -26.36 19.25
C MET A 33 6.27 -26.86 17.93
N LYS A 34 6.99 -28.00 17.95
CA LYS A 34 7.43 -28.68 16.73
C LYS A 34 6.24 -29.16 15.91
N ARG A 35 5.30 -29.90 16.54
CA ARG A 35 4.07 -30.38 15.90
C ARG A 35 3.22 -29.23 15.36
N ARG A 36 3.00 -28.18 16.16
CA ARG A 36 2.32 -26.95 15.72
C ARG A 36 2.99 -26.34 14.49
N GLY A 37 4.31 -26.29 14.48
CA GLY A 37 5.10 -25.76 13.37
C GLY A 37 4.95 -26.58 12.08
N GLU A 38 4.95 -27.91 12.18
CA GLU A 38 4.66 -28.81 11.05
C GLU A 38 3.25 -28.59 10.50
N LEU A 39 2.26 -28.52 11.38
CA LEU A 39 0.88 -28.26 11.00
C LEU A 39 0.73 -26.96 10.19
N VAL A 40 1.24 -25.83 10.69
CA VAL A 40 1.04 -24.54 10.02
C VAL A 40 1.90 -24.36 8.77
N ARG A 41 3.14 -24.85 8.76
CA ARG A 41 4.08 -24.65 7.65
C ARG A 41 3.91 -25.65 6.52
N LEU A 42 3.47 -26.87 6.86
CA LEU A 42 3.42 -28.00 5.93
C LEU A 42 1.98 -28.48 5.75
N GLU A 43 1.36 -29.11 6.75
CA GLU A 43 0.09 -29.85 6.54
C GLU A 43 -1.07 -28.96 6.13
N LEU A 44 -1.39 -27.93 6.92
CA LEU A 44 -2.43 -26.96 6.58
C LEU A 44 -2.07 -26.20 5.30
N ALA A 45 -0.80 -25.82 5.14
CA ALA A 45 -0.34 -25.11 3.95
C ALA A 45 -0.52 -25.95 2.68
N ASP A 46 -0.17 -27.24 2.71
CA ASP A 46 -0.29 -28.17 1.59
C ASP A 46 -1.75 -28.44 1.22
N LYS A 47 -2.62 -28.58 2.22
CA LYS A 47 -4.06 -28.71 1.99
C LYS A 47 -4.64 -27.47 1.31
N LEU A 48 -4.27 -26.28 1.78
CA LEU A 48 -4.66 -25.02 1.15
C LEU A 48 -4.07 -24.86 -0.27
N ARG A 49 -2.84 -25.33 -0.53
CA ARG A 49 -2.27 -25.37 -1.89
C ARG A 49 -3.09 -26.23 -2.84
N ARG A 50 -3.63 -27.36 -2.37
CA ARG A 50 -4.50 -28.23 -3.18
C ARG A 50 -5.83 -27.56 -3.54
N ILE A 51 -6.34 -26.67 -2.70
CA ILE A 51 -7.57 -25.90 -2.96
C ILE A 51 -7.29 -24.59 -3.72
N ALA A 52 -6.03 -24.15 -3.82
CA ALA A 52 -5.65 -22.88 -4.45
C ALA A 52 -6.27 -22.65 -5.85
N PRO A 53 -6.41 -23.64 -6.76
CA PRO A 53 -7.07 -23.43 -8.06
C PRO A 53 -8.56 -23.04 -7.95
N GLU A 54 -9.24 -23.46 -6.90
CA GLU A 54 -10.60 -23.01 -6.62
C GLU A 54 -10.62 -21.58 -6.08
N LEU A 55 -9.72 -21.27 -5.15
CA LEU A 55 -9.61 -19.93 -4.58
C LEU A 55 -9.20 -18.92 -5.65
N SER A 56 -8.27 -19.27 -6.53
CA SER A 56 -7.85 -18.45 -7.68
C SER A 56 -9.03 -18.04 -8.54
N ARG A 57 -9.98 -18.95 -8.81
CA ARG A 57 -11.20 -18.63 -9.57
C ARG A 57 -12.14 -17.70 -8.81
N ALA A 58 -12.30 -17.89 -7.50
CA ALA A 58 -13.14 -17.03 -6.67
C ALA A 58 -12.62 -15.59 -6.63
N GLY A 59 -11.31 -15.44 -6.42
CA GLY A 59 -10.66 -14.12 -6.28
C GLY A 59 -10.16 -13.53 -7.58
N ARG A 60 -10.24 -14.24 -8.71
CA ARG A 60 -9.70 -13.81 -10.02
C ARG A 60 -8.19 -13.50 -9.93
N ILE A 61 -7.46 -14.37 -9.22
CA ILE A 61 -6.02 -14.23 -8.93
C ILE A 61 -5.28 -15.48 -9.41
N ASP A 62 -4.47 -15.35 -10.46
CA ASP A 62 -3.82 -16.48 -11.12
C ASP A 62 -2.53 -16.95 -10.43
N ASP A 63 -1.92 -16.11 -9.60
CA ASP A 63 -0.59 -16.33 -9.04
C ASP A 63 -0.60 -16.60 -7.52
N LEU A 64 -1.65 -17.28 -7.04
CA LEU A 64 -1.78 -17.63 -5.63
C LEU A 64 -0.68 -18.58 -5.16
N ARG A 65 -0.19 -18.32 -3.95
CA ARG A 65 0.73 -19.15 -3.18
C ARG A 65 0.27 -19.24 -1.73
N VAL A 66 0.77 -20.27 -1.06
CA VAL A 66 0.50 -20.51 0.37
C VAL A 66 1.79 -20.75 1.11
N THR A 67 1.96 -20.07 2.24
CA THR A 67 3.09 -20.25 3.15
C THR A 67 2.61 -20.19 4.59
N GLY A 68 3.30 -20.87 5.50
CA GLY A 68 3.04 -20.75 6.94
C GLY A 68 4.29 -20.36 7.70
N SER A 69 4.09 -19.80 8.90
CA SER A 69 5.16 -19.46 9.81
C SER A 69 4.72 -19.66 11.26
N ASP A 70 5.64 -20.15 12.07
CA ASP A 70 5.51 -20.32 13.51
C ASP A 70 6.66 -19.64 14.27
N GLY A 71 7.39 -18.72 13.61
CA GLY A 71 8.57 -18.03 14.10
C GLY A 71 9.90 -18.63 13.64
N VAL A 72 10.89 -17.77 13.36
CA VAL A 72 12.28 -18.17 13.06
C VAL A 72 13.09 -18.12 14.35
N GLY A 73 13.72 -19.23 14.73
CA GLY A 73 14.39 -19.37 16.02
C GLY A 73 13.38 -19.56 17.15
N ARG A 74 13.00 -18.47 17.83
CA ARG A 74 11.96 -18.49 18.88
C ARG A 74 10.57 -18.68 18.27
N LYS A 75 9.73 -19.43 18.97
CA LYS A 75 8.38 -19.74 18.54
C LYS A 75 7.44 -18.56 18.73
N ALA A 76 6.81 -18.17 17.63
CA ALA A 76 5.87 -17.06 17.58
C ALA A 76 4.66 -17.34 18.45
N GLU A 77 4.22 -16.31 19.20
CA GLU A 77 2.98 -16.34 19.98
C GLU A 77 1.77 -16.59 19.07
N ILE A 78 1.78 -15.96 17.89
CA ILE A 78 0.72 -16.03 16.89
C ILE A 78 1.28 -16.70 15.62
N PRO A 79 1.22 -18.03 15.50
CA PRO A 79 1.58 -18.72 14.27
C PRO A 79 0.47 -18.50 13.24
N TRP A 80 0.81 -18.71 11.97
CA TRP A 80 -0.12 -18.43 10.88
C TRP A 80 0.14 -19.25 9.62
N THR A 81 -0.90 -19.37 8.80
CA THR A 81 -0.83 -19.89 7.42
C THR A 81 -1.53 -18.92 6.49
N ARG A 82 -0.82 -18.42 5.49
CA ARG A 82 -1.20 -17.31 4.61
C ARG A 82 -1.40 -17.77 3.18
N ILE A 83 -2.43 -17.23 2.52
CA ILE A 83 -2.74 -17.38 1.09
C ILE A 83 -2.62 -16.01 0.44
N TYR A 84 -1.76 -15.86 -0.57
CA TYR A 84 -1.39 -14.56 -1.11
C TYR A 84 -1.08 -14.63 -2.62
N SER A 85 -1.21 -13.50 -3.31
CA SER A 85 -0.73 -13.31 -4.68
C SER A 85 0.77 -12.98 -4.66
N THR A 86 1.57 -13.62 -5.50
CA THR A 86 3.02 -13.34 -5.57
C THR A 86 3.35 -11.96 -6.11
N SER A 87 2.57 -11.46 -7.05
CA SER A 87 2.75 -10.16 -7.70
C SER A 87 2.22 -9.02 -6.84
N ARG A 88 1.18 -9.26 -6.03
CA ARG A 88 0.54 -8.22 -5.22
C ARG A 88 0.96 -8.22 -3.76
N SER A 89 1.31 -9.37 -3.18
CA SER A 89 1.66 -9.51 -1.76
C SER A 89 2.89 -10.43 -1.57
N PRO A 90 4.04 -10.14 -2.21
CA PRO A 90 5.19 -11.04 -2.26
C PRO A 90 5.75 -11.42 -0.87
N HIS A 91 5.60 -10.54 0.12
CA HIS A 91 6.07 -10.76 1.49
C HIS A 91 4.94 -10.59 2.52
N PRO A 92 5.03 -11.19 3.72
CA PRO A 92 4.08 -11.00 4.84
C PRO A 92 3.90 -9.54 5.28
N THR A 93 4.76 -8.65 4.83
CA THR A 93 4.82 -7.24 5.23
C THR A 93 4.23 -6.30 4.17
N ALA A 94 3.76 -6.85 3.05
CA ALA A 94 3.35 -6.08 1.88
C ALA A 94 2.02 -6.60 1.32
N GLY A 95 1.12 -5.67 0.97
CA GLY A 95 -0.14 -5.97 0.29
C GLY A 95 -1.22 -6.59 1.18
N TRP A 96 -2.32 -6.94 0.52
CA TRP A 96 -3.47 -7.62 1.10
C TRP A 96 -3.35 -9.13 0.92
N TYR A 97 -3.85 -9.91 1.87
CA TYR A 97 -3.83 -11.36 1.74
C TYR A 97 -4.82 -12.00 2.72
N LEU A 98 -5.09 -13.29 2.52
CA LEU A 98 -5.81 -14.10 3.49
C LEU A 98 -4.84 -14.81 4.42
N VAL A 99 -5.21 -14.93 5.69
CA VAL A 99 -4.38 -15.62 6.67
C VAL A 99 -5.24 -16.29 7.73
N PHE A 100 -4.86 -17.51 8.11
CA PHE A 100 -5.26 -18.12 9.37
C PHE A 100 -4.33 -17.61 10.48
N LEU A 101 -4.89 -16.87 11.43
CA LEU A 101 -4.18 -16.40 12.63
C LEU A 101 -4.64 -17.21 13.83
N PHE A 102 -3.73 -17.90 14.51
CA PHE A 102 -4.06 -18.69 15.68
C PHE A 102 -3.74 -17.90 16.96
N SER A 103 -4.77 -17.61 17.76
CA SER A 103 -4.60 -16.87 19.02
C SER A 103 -3.58 -17.54 19.96
N ARG A 104 -2.89 -16.73 20.76
CA ARG A 104 -1.77 -17.17 21.61
C ARG A 104 -2.12 -18.33 22.54
N LYS A 105 -3.33 -18.34 23.11
CA LYS A 105 -3.80 -19.38 24.03
C LYS A 105 -4.60 -20.49 23.35
N GLY A 106 -4.66 -20.47 22.01
CA GLY A 106 -5.40 -21.45 21.22
C GLY A 106 -6.91 -21.41 21.44
N TYR A 107 -7.49 -20.26 21.82
CA TYR A 107 -8.94 -20.14 21.99
C TYR A 107 -9.68 -20.06 20.67
N ARG A 108 -9.08 -19.41 19.68
CA ARG A 108 -9.66 -19.15 18.36
C ARG A 108 -8.62 -19.18 17.27
N ALA A 109 -9.03 -19.67 16.10
CA ALA A 109 -8.39 -19.35 14.83
C ALA A 109 -9.23 -18.28 14.13
N TYR A 110 -8.58 -17.33 13.46
CA TYR A 110 -9.26 -16.34 12.63
C TYR A 110 -8.88 -16.56 11.18
N LEU A 111 -9.85 -16.77 10.29
CA LEU A 111 -9.63 -16.55 8.87
C LEU A 111 -9.82 -15.06 8.60
N SER A 112 -8.72 -14.37 8.33
CA SER A 112 -8.66 -12.92 8.22
C SER A 112 -8.24 -12.50 6.81
N LEU A 113 -9.00 -11.58 6.22
CA LEU A 113 -8.51 -10.68 5.19
C LEU A 113 -7.75 -9.55 5.88
N ILE A 114 -6.47 -9.43 5.59
CA ILE A 114 -5.54 -8.56 6.34
C ILE A 114 -4.56 -7.86 5.39
N GLN A 115 -3.90 -6.82 5.88
CA GLN A 115 -2.70 -6.23 5.29
C GLN A 115 -1.42 -6.61 6.03
N GLY A 116 -0.28 -6.41 5.36
CA GLY A 116 1.04 -6.44 5.98
C GLY A 116 1.17 -5.43 7.13
N ALA A 117 1.41 -5.92 8.35
CA ALA A 117 1.41 -5.09 9.57
C ALA A 117 2.78 -4.49 9.96
N THR A 118 3.84 -4.90 9.27
CA THR A 118 5.22 -4.46 9.50
C THR A 118 5.86 -4.00 8.20
N ARG A 119 6.93 -3.21 8.27
CA ARG A 119 7.81 -2.82 7.16
C ARG A 119 9.25 -3.21 7.52
N TRP A 120 10.03 -3.56 6.51
CA TRP A 120 11.48 -3.74 6.66
C TRP A 120 12.14 -2.38 6.44
N ASP A 121 12.94 -1.90 7.39
CA ASP A 121 13.62 -0.60 7.28
C ASP A 121 15.07 -0.69 6.78
N GLY A 122 15.51 -1.87 6.37
CA GLY A 122 16.90 -2.17 6.03
C GLY A 122 17.65 -2.93 7.12
N SER A 123 17.15 -2.92 8.36
CA SER A 123 17.81 -3.55 9.51
C SER A 123 16.89 -4.47 10.33
N GLU A 124 15.66 -4.04 10.60
CA GLU A 124 14.69 -4.78 11.40
C GLU A 124 13.27 -4.62 10.88
N PHE A 125 12.40 -5.55 11.28
CA PHE A 125 10.97 -5.43 11.01
C PHE A 125 10.35 -4.46 12.02
N LYS A 126 10.00 -3.26 11.55
CA LYS A 126 9.26 -2.28 12.36
C LYS A 126 7.78 -2.37 12.08
N ARG A 127 6.99 -2.16 13.13
CA ARG A 127 5.54 -2.05 12.99
C ARG A 127 5.21 -0.80 12.17
N ARG A 128 4.21 -0.92 11.29
CA ARG A 128 3.62 0.26 10.67
C ARG A 128 2.96 1.13 11.76
N PRO A 129 2.97 2.47 11.63
CA PRO A 129 2.22 3.35 12.52
C PRO A 129 0.76 2.89 12.67
N GLU A 130 0.22 2.94 13.90
CA GLU A 130 -1.14 2.44 14.15
C GLU A 130 -2.21 3.19 13.35
N ALA A 131 -2.05 4.50 13.18
CA ALA A 131 -2.94 5.33 12.38
C ALA A 131 -2.96 4.91 10.90
N GLU A 132 -1.80 4.52 10.35
CA GLU A 132 -1.68 4.02 8.98
C GLU A 132 -2.44 2.70 8.82
N LEU A 133 -2.18 1.73 9.71
CA LEU A 133 -2.86 0.43 9.68
C LEU A 133 -4.39 0.60 9.76
N ARG A 134 -4.88 1.44 10.69
CA ARG A 134 -6.30 1.70 10.84
C ARG A 134 -6.92 2.35 9.61
N SER A 135 -6.23 3.34 9.03
CA SER A 135 -6.72 4.04 7.83
C SER A 135 -6.84 3.09 6.65
N ARG A 136 -5.83 2.25 6.44
CA ARG A 136 -5.84 1.20 5.41
C ARG A 136 -6.95 0.18 5.63
N SER A 137 -7.09 -0.36 6.84
CA SER A 137 -8.16 -1.33 7.15
C SER A 137 -9.56 -0.70 7.05
N SER A 138 -9.70 0.60 7.33
CA SER A 138 -10.96 1.32 7.09
C SER A 138 -11.25 1.44 5.61
N TRP A 139 -10.30 1.95 4.82
CA TRP A 139 -10.44 2.08 3.37
C TRP A 139 -10.82 0.76 2.70
N ALA A 140 -10.19 -0.35 3.10
CA ALA A 140 -10.50 -1.67 2.56
C ALA A 140 -11.93 -2.11 2.92
N ARG A 141 -12.37 -1.88 4.17
CA ARG A 141 -13.75 -2.17 4.58
C ARG A 141 -14.76 -1.31 3.84
N ASP A 142 -14.51 -0.02 3.73
CA ASP A 142 -15.38 0.92 3.02
C ASP A 142 -15.50 0.50 1.56
N THR A 143 -14.37 0.19 0.91
CA THR A 143 -14.33 -0.35 -0.47
C THR A 143 -15.21 -1.59 -0.62
N LEU A 144 -15.10 -2.56 0.30
CA LEU A 144 -15.91 -3.78 0.24
C LEU A 144 -17.40 -3.52 0.51
N GLN A 145 -17.74 -2.59 1.41
CA GLN A 145 -19.13 -2.20 1.70
C GLN A 145 -19.81 -1.54 0.50
N HIS A 146 -19.08 -0.76 -0.29
CA HIS A 146 -19.62 -0.18 -1.53
C HIS A 146 -19.86 -1.25 -2.61
N SER A 147 -19.07 -2.33 -2.60
CA SER A 147 -19.22 -3.45 -3.54
C SER A 147 -20.27 -4.48 -3.11
N GLY A 148 -20.70 -4.49 -1.85
CA GLY A 148 -21.75 -5.40 -1.38
C GLY A 148 -21.94 -5.44 0.14
N SER A 149 -22.92 -6.22 0.58
CA SER A 149 -23.21 -6.41 2.02
C SER A 149 -22.13 -7.26 2.69
N LEU A 150 -21.64 -6.79 3.84
CA LEU A 150 -20.73 -7.55 4.70
C LEU A 150 -21.52 -8.38 5.71
N PRO A 151 -21.39 -9.73 5.73
CA PRO A 151 -22.12 -10.55 6.69
C PRO A 151 -21.67 -10.28 8.13
N SER A 152 -22.62 -10.11 9.05
CA SER A 152 -22.38 -9.72 10.45
C SER A 152 -21.48 -10.65 11.26
N ARG A 153 -21.29 -11.89 10.81
CA ARG A 153 -20.36 -12.86 11.42
C ARG A 153 -18.89 -12.48 11.21
N TRP A 154 -18.58 -11.71 10.17
CA TRP A 154 -17.23 -11.20 9.92
C TRP A 154 -17.00 -9.94 10.76
N LYS A 155 -15.90 -9.92 11.50
CA LYS A 155 -15.57 -8.89 12.48
C LYS A 155 -14.36 -8.08 12.03
N SER A 156 -14.42 -6.77 12.27
CA SER A 156 -13.27 -5.87 12.14
C SER A 156 -12.30 -5.97 13.31
N ASP A 157 -12.80 -6.36 14.48
CA ASP A 157 -12.02 -6.44 15.70
C ASP A 157 -11.78 -7.91 16.05
N ILE A 158 -10.50 -8.27 16.16
CA ILE A 158 -10.06 -9.61 16.53
C ILE A 158 -9.19 -9.56 17.78
N LEU A 159 -9.25 -10.64 18.57
CA LEU A 159 -8.45 -10.78 19.79
C LEU A 159 -7.51 -11.97 19.67
N LEU A 160 -6.22 -11.68 19.52
CA LEU A 160 -5.16 -12.70 19.37
C LEU A 160 -4.46 -13.02 20.70
N GLY A 161 -4.53 -12.11 21.69
CA GLY A 161 -4.08 -12.37 23.07
C GLY A 161 -2.56 -12.47 23.26
N GLY A 162 -1.77 -11.94 22.31
CA GLY A 162 -0.32 -11.83 22.42
C GLY A 162 0.16 -10.80 23.44
N ARG A 163 1.46 -10.61 23.55
CA ARG A 163 2.06 -9.51 24.33
C ARG A 163 1.56 -8.16 23.83
N ARG A 164 1.17 -7.27 24.74
CA ARG A 164 0.79 -5.89 24.43
C ARG A 164 1.91 -5.16 23.68
N GLY A 165 1.56 -4.49 22.59
CA GLY A 165 2.50 -3.87 21.65
C GLY A 165 3.24 -4.85 20.74
N GLY A 166 2.94 -6.15 20.81
CA GLY A 166 3.54 -7.18 19.96
C GLY A 166 2.86 -7.33 18.60
N LEU A 167 3.33 -8.30 17.81
CA LEU A 167 2.79 -8.59 16.48
C LEU A 167 1.28 -8.95 16.49
N GLY A 168 0.77 -9.55 17.57
CA GLY A 168 -0.66 -9.81 17.71
C GLY A 168 -1.51 -8.54 17.65
N ASP A 169 -1.07 -7.46 18.30
CA ASP A 169 -1.77 -6.17 18.24
C ASP A 169 -1.64 -5.54 16.85
N ALA A 170 -0.49 -5.69 16.19
CA ALA A 170 -0.29 -5.24 14.83
C ALA A 170 -1.21 -5.96 13.84
N TYR A 171 -1.36 -7.29 13.95
CA TYR A 171 -2.28 -8.07 13.15
C TYR A 171 -3.74 -7.70 13.41
N ALA A 172 -4.10 -7.44 14.68
CA ALA A 172 -5.44 -6.98 15.02
C ALA A 172 -5.77 -5.62 14.37
N LEU A 173 -4.82 -4.69 14.31
CA LEU A 173 -5.02 -3.41 13.60
C LEU A 173 -5.07 -3.57 12.07
N GLY A 174 -4.26 -4.48 11.52
CA GLY A 174 -4.23 -4.78 10.09
C GLY A 174 -5.44 -5.56 9.59
N ASN A 175 -6.27 -6.11 10.50
CA ASN A 175 -7.45 -6.88 10.13
C ASN A 175 -8.48 -5.99 9.41
N VAL A 176 -8.86 -6.41 8.21
CA VAL A 176 -9.99 -5.81 7.48
C VAL A 176 -11.27 -6.47 7.98
N LEU A 177 -11.38 -7.78 7.77
CA LEU A 177 -12.51 -8.61 8.19
C LEU A 177 -12.01 -10.01 8.52
N ALA A 178 -12.52 -10.59 9.60
CA ALA A 178 -12.24 -11.97 9.95
C ALA A 178 -13.47 -12.71 10.47
N VAL A 179 -13.54 -14.00 10.19
CA VAL A 179 -14.43 -14.93 10.88
C VAL A 179 -13.62 -15.68 11.94
N ALA A 180 -14.21 -15.88 13.12
CA ALA A 180 -13.60 -16.60 14.23
C ALA A 180 -14.08 -18.06 14.26
N TYR A 181 -13.14 -18.98 14.46
CA TYR A 181 -13.40 -20.40 14.75
C TYR A 181 -12.95 -20.68 16.18
N ASP A 182 -13.91 -20.82 17.09
CA ASP A 182 -13.65 -21.17 18.49
C ASP A 182 -13.11 -22.60 18.61
N ARG A 183 -12.14 -22.80 19.51
CA ARG A 183 -11.69 -24.13 19.91
C ARG A 183 -12.91 -24.90 20.44
N ASP A 184 -13.01 -26.17 20.05
CA ASP A 184 -14.15 -27.06 20.35
C ASP A 184 -15.44 -26.72 19.54
N SER A 185 -15.40 -25.73 18.66
CA SER A 185 -16.52 -25.37 17.77
C SER A 185 -16.04 -24.89 16.39
N VAL A 186 -14.88 -25.39 15.93
CA VAL A 186 -14.42 -25.17 14.56
C VAL A 186 -15.46 -25.77 13.60
N PRO A 187 -15.97 -25.01 12.62
CA PRO A 187 -17.08 -25.46 11.78
C PRO A 187 -16.66 -26.58 10.83
N GLU A 188 -17.63 -27.21 10.18
CA GLU A 188 -17.38 -28.23 9.16
C GLU A 188 -16.64 -27.65 7.94
N ASP A 189 -15.88 -28.48 7.23
CA ASP A 189 -15.09 -28.09 6.06
C ASP A 189 -15.88 -27.41 4.97
N ALA A 190 -17.16 -27.77 4.80
CA ALA A 190 -18.06 -27.10 3.86
C ALA A 190 -18.24 -25.61 4.20
N THR A 191 -18.33 -25.27 5.49
CA THR A 191 -18.41 -23.87 5.94
C THR A 191 -17.06 -23.19 5.78
N ILE A 192 -15.96 -23.83 6.18
CA ILE A 192 -14.60 -23.26 6.04
C ILE A 192 -14.29 -22.95 4.57
N ARG A 193 -14.71 -23.82 3.64
CA ARG A 193 -14.60 -23.60 2.20
C ARG A 193 -15.37 -22.36 1.75
N GLN A 194 -16.63 -22.23 2.16
CA GLN A 194 -17.45 -21.07 1.82
C GLN A 194 -16.81 -19.77 2.34
N ASP A 195 -16.25 -19.82 3.54
CA ASP A 195 -15.58 -18.69 4.16
C ASP A 195 -14.33 -18.27 3.38
N LEU A 196 -13.51 -19.25 2.95
CA LEU A 196 -12.35 -19.02 2.10
C LEU A 196 -12.74 -18.44 0.73
N ILE A 197 -13.78 -18.97 0.09
CA ILE A 197 -14.26 -18.47 -1.20
C ILE A 197 -14.74 -17.02 -1.07
N GLN A 198 -15.54 -16.71 -0.05
CA GLN A 198 -16.03 -15.35 0.18
C GLN A 198 -14.90 -14.36 0.44
N ALA A 199 -13.95 -14.72 1.31
CA ALA A 199 -12.82 -13.86 1.62
C ALA A 199 -11.90 -13.66 0.41
N MET A 200 -11.79 -14.68 -0.45
CA MET A 200 -10.97 -14.61 -1.66
C MET A 200 -11.62 -13.73 -2.74
N ASP A 201 -12.95 -13.76 -2.88
CA ASP A 201 -13.68 -12.81 -3.72
C ASP A 201 -13.51 -11.35 -3.24
N TRP A 202 -13.52 -11.11 -1.93
CA TRP A 202 -13.18 -9.80 -1.37
C TRP A 202 -11.73 -9.40 -1.62
N LEU A 203 -10.77 -10.34 -1.52
CA LEU A 203 -9.38 -10.06 -1.86
C LEU A 203 -9.24 -9.65 -3.34
N GLY A 204 -9.94 -10.35 -4.24
CA GLY A 204 -10.03 -9.99 -5.66
C GLY A 204 -10.58 -8.58 -5.87
N THR A 205 -11.68 -8.25 -5.18
CA THR A 205 -12.30 -6.92 -5.22
C THR A 205 -11.34 -5.82 -4.78
N LEU A 206 -10.56 -6.04 -3.70
CA LEU A 206 -9.56 -5.06 -3.27
C LEU A 206 -8.47 -4.85 -4.34
N TYR A 207 -7.96 -5.92 -4.94
CA TYR A 207 -6.96 -5.82 -5.99
C TYR A 207 -7.48 -5.15 -7.27
N GLU A 208 -8.72 -5.41 -7.66
CA GLU A 208 -9.37 -4.72 -8.78
C GLU A 208 -9.46 -3.22 -8.51
N LYS A 209 -9.83 -2.84 -7.28
CA LYS A 209 -9.96 -1.44 -6.86
C LYS A 209 -8.62 -0.72 -6.74
N GLU A 210 -7.57 -1.42 -6.33
CA GLU A 210 -6.19 -0.91 -6.42
C GLU A 210 -5.75 -0.67 -7.87
N GLU A 211 -6.12 -1.55 -8.81
CA GLU A 211 -5.80 -1.38 -10.24
C GLU A 211 -6.59 -0.26 -10.91
N GLU A 212 -7.84 -0.06 -10.49
CA GLU A 212 -8.64 1.11 -10.86
C GLU A 212 -8.07 2.41 -10.28
N GLY A 213 -6.95 2.33 -9.53
CA GLY A 213 -6.12 3.42 -9.04
C GLY A 213 -6.78 4.24 -7.95
N LEU A 214 -7.60 3.59 -7.13
CA LEU A 214 -7.93 4.10 -5.81
C LEU A 214 -6.66 4.06 -4.97
N TYR A 215 -6.26 5.23 -4.47
CA TYR A 215 -5.11 5.33 -3.58
C TYR A 215 -5.38 4.58 -2.28
N VAL A 216 -4.44 3.72 -1.89
CA VAL A 216 -4.46 3.06 -0.60
C VAL A 216 -3.73 3.93 0.41
N PRO A 217 -4.37 4.29 1.54
CA PRO A 217 -3.74 5.14 2.55
C PRO A 217 -2.35 4.64 2.97
N GLY A 218 -1.37 5.54 3.03
CA GLY A 218 0.00 5.21 3.49
C GLY A 218 0.91 4.54 2.46
N ASP A 219 0.44 4.31 1.23
CA ASP A 219 1.35 4.13 0.09
C ASP A 219 1.91 5.50 -0.33
N ASP A 220 3.05 5.52 -1.01
CA ASP A 220 3.63 6.76 -1.51
C ASP A 220 2.73 7.34 -2.62
N ALA A 221 2.69 8.67 -2.75
CA ALA A 221 1.90 9.31 -3.80
C ALA A 221 2.41 8.87 -5.19
N PRO A 222 1.54 8.54 -6.16
CA PRO A 222 1.96 7.98 -7.44
C PRO A 222 3.00 8.84 -8.19
N GLU A 223 2.86 10.15 -8.13
CA GLU A 223 3.76 11.13 -8.73
C GLU A 223 5.18 11.13 -8.11
N LEU A 224 5.29 10.81 -6.81
CA LEU A 224 6.59 10.67 -6.15
C LEU A 224 7.26 9.37 -6.57
N VAL A 225 6.51 8.28 -6.65
CA VAL A 225 7.00 6.99 -7.14
C VAL A 225 7.47 7.10 -8.59
N ASP A 226 6.70 7.77 -9.44
CA ASP A 226 7.06 8.04 -10.84
C ASP A 226 8.39 8.82 -10.93
N ALA A 227 8.55 9.87 -10.11
CA ALA A 227 9.77 10.69 -10.07
C ALA A 227 10.99 9.88 -9.58
N GLU A 228 10.86 9.13 -8.50
CA GLU A 228 11.93 8.28 -7.98
C GLU A 228 12.36 7.21 -8.99
N ASN A 229 11.40 6.57 -9.66
CA ASN A 229 11.70 5.56 -10.68
C ASN A 229 12.42 6.17 -11.89
N ALA A 230 12.02 7.36 -12.33
CA ALA A 230 12.72 8.07 -13.40
C ALA A 230 14.17 8.39 -13.01
N ILE A 231 14.42 8.79 -11.77
CA ILE A 231 15.77 9.06 -11.23
C ILE A 231 16.59 7.77 -11.12
N ALA A 232 16.00 6.68 -10.62
CA ALA A 232 16.66 5.39 -10.46
C ALA A 232 17.09 4.81 -11.82
N ALA A 233 16.23 4.94 -12.85
CA ALA A 233 16.52 4.50 -14.21
C ALA A 233 17.76 5.19 -14.81
N ILE A 234 17.98 6.48 -14.51
CA ILE A 234 19.18 7.22 -14.93
C ILE A 234 20.45 6.60 -14.30
N SER A 235 20.34 6.09 -13.08
CA SER A 235 21.46 5.51 -12.32
C SER A 235 21.72 4.03 -12.65
N GLY A 236 20.99 3.44 -13.62
CA GLY A 236 21.10 2.02 -13.97
C GLY A 236 20.62 1.07 -12.87
N GLN A 237 19.96 1.57 -11.83
CA GLN A 237 19.34 0.72 -10.82
C GLN A 237 18.00 0.22 -11.34
N GLY A 238 17.74 -1.08 -11.17
CA GLY A 238 16.45 -1.67 -11.55
C GLY A 238 15.30 -0.95 -10.84
N ALA A 239 14.19 -0.76 -11.55
CA ALA A 239 13.00 -0.10 -11.00
C ALA A 239 12.59 -0.78 -9.67
N ARG A 240 12.26 0.01 -8.66
CA ARG A 240 11.69 -0.53 -7.43
C ARG A 240 10.34 -1.18 -7.77
N SER A 241 10.20 -2.47 -7.46
CA SER A 241 8.90 -3.15 -7.48
C SER A 241 8.01 -2.49 -6.44
N HIS A 242 7.08 -1.64 -6.89
CA HIS A 242 6.12 -0.97 -6.02
C HIS A 242 4.72 -1.52 -6.26
N GLN A 243 3.89 -1.52 -5.22
CA GLN A 243 2.49 -1.90 -5.27
C GLN A 243 1.71 -0.74 -5.90
N GLY A 244 1.14 -0.98 -7.08
CA GLY A 244 0.36 0.01 -7.84
C GLY A 244 0.89 0.25 -9.25
N ARG A 245 -0.01 0.58 -10.19
CA ARG A 245 0.34 0.92 -11.57
C ARG A 245 0.81 2.38 -11.64
N LEU A 246 1.97 2.62 -12.26
CA LEU A 246 2.46 3.98 -12.56
C LEU A 246 1.44 4.76 -13.39
N LEU A 247 1.36 6.07 -13.16
CA LEU A 247 0.42 6.92 -13.90
C LEU A 247 0.94 7.19 -15.31
N SER A 248 0.10 6.91 -16.32
CA SER A 248 0.39 7.33 -17.69
C SER A 248 0.38 8.84 -17.80
N ALA A 249 1.02 9.36 -18.85
CA ALA A 249 1.03 10.80 -19.11
C ALA A 249 -0.39 11.39 -19.35
N ALA A 250 -1.34 10.57 -19.81
CA ALA A 250 -2.73 11.01 -19.98
C ALA A 250 -3.46 11.12 -18.64
N GLU A 251 -3.19 10.19 -17.71
CA GLU A 251 -3.77 10.17 -16.37
C GLU A 251 -3.25 11.33 -15.51
N ARG A 252 -1.93 11.58 -15.53
CA ARG A 252 -1.33 12.73 -14.84
C ARG A 252 -1.97 14.04 -15.29
N ARG A 253 -2.07 14.24 -16.61
CA ARG A 253 -2.74 15.41 -17.19
C ARG A 253 -4.22 15.52 -16.81
N ALA A 254 -4.94 14.40 -16.64
CA ALA A 254 -6.33 14.46 -16.19
C ALA A 254 -6.44 14.94 -14.73
N ILE A 255 -5.57 14.44 -13.85
CA ILE A 255 -5.51 14.85 -12.44
C ILE A 255 -5.11 16.32 -12.30
N GLU A 256 -4.08 16.73 -13.03
CA GLU A 256 -3.58 18.11 -13.08
C GLU A 256 -4.67 19.10 -13.50
N ARG A 257 -5.32 18.84 -14.65
CA ARG A 257 -6.46 19.66 -15.09
C ARG A 257 -7.57 19.75 -14.05
N ARG A 258 -7.91 18.64 -13.40
CA ARG A 258 -8.94 18.63 -12.36
C ARG A 258 -8.55 19.51 -11.16
N ALA A 259 -7.27 19.49 -10.77
CA ALA A 259 -6.78 20.32 -9.68
C ALA A 259 -6.81 21.80 -10.04
N VAL A 260 -6.43 22.15 -11.28
CA VAL A 260 -6.53 23.51 -11.82
C VAL A 260 -7.99 23.97 -11.85
N ASP A 261 -8.92 23.17 -12.36
CA ASP A 261 -10.35 23.50 -12.41
C ASP A 261 -10.92 23.81 -11.02
N VAL A 262 -10.63 22.94 -10.04
CA VAL A 262 -11.10 23.10 -8.65
C VAL A 262 -10.51 24.35 -8.01
N THR A 263 -9.22 24.61 -8.23
CA THR A 263 -8.54 25.78 -7.65
C THR A 263 -9.01 27.09 -8.29
N THR A 264 -9.17 27.11 -9.62
CA THR A 264 -9.73 28.25 -10.36
C THR A 264 -11.13 28.58 -9.88
N ALA A 265 -12.00 27.58 -9.71
CA ALA A 265 -13.35 27.79 -9.18
C ALA A 265 -13.33 28.36 -7.76
N HIS A 266 -12.41 27.90 -6.89
CA HIS A 266 -12.23 28.43 -5.55
C HIS A 266 -11.78 29.90 -5.57
N LEU A 267 -10.74 30.23 -6.33
CA LEU A 267 -10.21 31.59 -6.46
C LEU A 267 -11.22 32.56 -7.07
N ALA A 268 -11.96 32.13 -8.10
CA ALA A 268 -13.04 32.92 -8.67
C ALA A 268 -14.16 33.20 -7.64
N GLY A 269 -14.49 32.20 -6.81
CA GLY A 269 -15.42 32.38 -5.69
C GLY A 269 -14.94 33.37 -4.62
N LEU A 270 -13.61 33.55 -4.50
CA LEU A 270 -12.98 34.57 -3.66
C LEU A 270 -12.87 35.94 -4.35
N GLY A 271 -13.34 36.09 -5.59
CA GLY A 271 -13.38 37.34 -6.33
C GLY A 271 -12.12 37.65 -7.15
N TYR A 272 -11.24 36.66 -7.38
CA TYR A 272 -10.10 36.83 -8.27
C TYR A 272 -10.48 36.59 -9.74
N GLY A 273 -9.89 37.37 -10.65
CA GLY A 273 -9.69 36.95 -12.03
C GLY A 273 -8.49 36.01 -12.09
N VAL A 274 -8.62 34.88 -12.79
CA VAL A 274 -7.62 33.80 -12.76
C VAL A 274 -7.17 33.49 -14.18
N ASP A 275 -5.86 33.53 -14.42
CA ASP A 275 -5.23 33.04 -15.65
C ASP A 275 -4.44 31.76 -15.34
N ASP A 276 -4.60 30.75 -16.20
CA ASP A 276 -3.77 29.56 -16.22
C ASP A 276 -2.49 29.84 -17.03
N VAL A 277 -1.34 29.80 -16.35
CA VAL A 277 -0.03 30.19 -16.88
C VAL A 277 1.02 29.09 -16.77
N GLY A 278 0.63 27.88 -16.34
CA GLY A 278 1.54 26.76 -16.05
C GLY A 278 2.41 26.32 -17.24
N ASP A 279 1.96 26.57 -18.47
CA ASP A 279 2.73 26.28 -19.69
C ASP A 279 3.86 27.29 -19.98
N THR A 280 3.80 28.48 -19.36
CA THR A 280 4.67 29.63 -19.69
C THR A 280 5.50 30.15 -18.52
N GLU A 281 5.06 29.86 -17.29
CA GLU A 281 5.64 30.39 -16.06
C GLU A 281 6.09 29.24 -15.12
N SER A 282 6.75 29.58 -14.01
CA SER A 282 7.17 28.59 -12.99
C SER A 282 6.18 28.45 -11.83
N TYR A 283 4.88 28.62 -12.12
CA TYR A 283 3.72 28.45 -11.25
C TYR A 283 2.47 28.27 -12.13
N ASP A 284 1.38 27.73 -11.58
CA ASP A 284 0.24 27.29 -12.39
C ASP A 284 -0.81 28.38 -12.62
N LEU A 285 -1.24 29.08 -11.56
CA LEU A 285 -2.33 30.06 -11.67
C LEU A 285 -1.89 31.45 -11.22
N HIS A 286 -2.20 32.44 -12.05
CA HIS A 286 -2.06 33.86 -11.73
C HIS A 286 -3.43 34.43 -11.35
N ALA A 287 -3.66 34.67 -10.06
CA ALA A 287 -4.91 35.22 -9.55
C ALA A 287 -4.77 36.72 -9.26
N ARG A 288 -5.68 37.56 -9.78
CA ARG A 288 -5.65 39.02 -9.59
C ARG A 288 -6.97 39.58 -9.11
N ARG A 289 -6.88 40.55 -8.21
CA ARG A 289 -7.95 41.46 -7.81
C ARG A 289 -7.35 42.88 -7.70
N PRO A 290 -8.15 43.96 -7.64
CA PRO A 290 -7.64 45.34 -7.76
C PRO A 290 -6.53 45.71 -6.76
N ASP A 291 -6.53 45.10 -5.58
CA ASP A 291 -5.61 45.36 -4.47
C ASP A 291 -4.57 44.25 -4.24
N ASN A 292 -4.64 43.12 -4.96
CA ASN A 292 -3.79 41.97 -4.68
C ASN A 292 -3.58 41.05 -5.90
N GLU A 293 -2.40 40.48 -6.01
CA GLU A 293 -2.06 39.44 -6.98
C GLU A 293 -1.42 38.25 -6.26
N LEU A 294 -1.74 37.03 -6.70
CA LEU A 294 -1.22 35.79 -6.15
C LEU A 294 -0.64 34.92 -7.26
N LYS A 295 0.58 34.41 -7.01
CA LYS A 295 1.15 33.28 -7.75
C LYS A 295 0.81 32.00 -7.01
N VAL A 296 0.04 31.13 -7.65
CA VAL A 296 -0.49 29.91 -7.02
C VAL A 296 0.12 28.68 -7.67
N GLU A 297 0.72 27.83 -6.84
CA GLU A 297 1.15 26.48 -7.22
C GLU A 297 -0.02 25.52 -6.99
N VAL A 298 -0.35 24.69 -7.97
CA VAL A 298 -1.46 23.74 -7.96
C VAL A 298 -0.92 22.32 -8.07
N LYS A 299 -1.17 21.51 -7.04
CA LYS A 299 -0.82 20.09 -7.04
C LYS A 299 -2.08 19.24 -6.99
N GLY A 300 -2.23 18.34 -7.96
CA GLY A 300 -3.30 17.36 -8.01
C GLY A 300 -2.79 15.97 -7.67
N THR A 301 -3.50 15.23 -6.82
CA THR A 301 -3.13 13.86 -6.48
C THR A 301 -4.35 12.98 -6.20
N THR A 302 -4.24 11.69 -6.53
CA THR A 302 -5.21 10.68 -6.06
C THR A 302 -4.96 10.31 -4.59
N SER A 303 -3.79 10.68 -4.05
CA SER A 303 -3.38 10.38 -2.67
C SER A 303 -4.03 11.27 -1.61
N THR A 304 -3.54 11.18 -0.37
CA THR A 304 -3.97 12.06 0.74
C THR A 304 -3.39 13.47 0.66
N GLY A 305 -2.44 13.73 -0.25
CA GLY A 305 -1.83 15.06 -0.41
C GLY A 305 -0.86 15.45 0.72
N THR A 306 -0.34 14.48 1.47
CA THR A 306 0.64 14.72 2.55
C THR A 306 2.00 15.17 2.02
N ASP A 307 2.36 14.68 0.84
CA ASP A 307 3.63 14.92 0.19
C ASP A 307 3.36 15.40 -1.24
N ILE A 308 4.09 16.44 -1.66
CA ILE A 308 3.99 17.03 -2.99
C ILE A 308 5.36 17.11 -3.63
N LEU A 309 5.39 16.96 -4.95
CA LEU A 309 6.61 17.13 -5.73
C LEU A 309 6.75 18.60 -6.15
N LEU A 310 7.89 19.22 -5.85
CA LEU A 310 8.22 20.57 -6.29
C LEU A 310 9.49 20.56 -7.13
N THR A 311 9.50 21.34 -8.21
CA THR A 311 10.73 21.59 -8.98
C THR A 311 11.58 22.67 -8.30
N ARG A 312 12.88 22.73 -8.67
CA ARG A 312 13.78 23.79 -8.18
C ARG A 312 13.23 25.20 -8.47
N ASN A 313 12.63 25.39 -9.63
CA ASN A 313 12.13 26.70 -10.04
C ASN A 313 10.88 27.09 -9.25
N GLU A 314 9.96 26.15 -9.02
CA GLU A 314 8.79 26.35 -8.14
C GLU A 314 9.23 26.75 -6.73
N VAL A 315 10.20 26.03 -6.14
CA VAL A 315 10.74 26.36 -4.81
C VAL A 315 11.34 27.78 -4.77
N LEU A 316 12.16 28.13 -5.76
CA LEU A 316 12.78 29.46 -5.82
C LEU A 316 11.73 30.57 -6.01
N LEU A 317 10.75 30.35 -6.89
CA LEU A 317 9.70 31.30 -7.17
C LEU A 317 8.84 31.54 -5.93
N HIS A 318 8.31 30.49 -5.31
CA HIS A 318 7.42 30.62 -4.15
C HIS A 318 8.14 31.14 -2.90
N ARG A 319 9.45 30.90 -2.76
CA ARG A 319 10.26 31.56 -1.73
C ARG A 319 10.36 33.06 -1.97
N SER A 320 10.51 33.50 -3.21
CA SER A 320 10.64 34.92 -3.58
C SER A 320 9.30 35.68 -3.59
N ALA A 321 8.21 34.98 -3.89
CA ALA A 321 6.88 35.58 -4.04
C ALA A 321 6.13 35.74 -2.72
N TYR A 322 6.61 35.13 -1.63
CA TYR A 322 6.01 35.28 -0.30
C TYR A 322 5.96 36.77 0.14
N PRO A 323 4.83 37.27 0.69
CA PRO A 323 3.60 36.54 1.05
C PRO A 323 2.54 36.47 -0.05
N ASN A 324 2.80 37.03 -1.24
CA ASN A 324 1.86 37.11 -2.36
C ASN A 324 1.88 35.81 -3.20
N ASN A 325 1.83 34.69 -2.49
CA ASN A 325 1.87 33.35 -3.07
C ASN A 325 0.88 32.43 -2.35
N ALA A 326 0.49 31.35 -3.00
CA ALA A 326 -0.34 30.31 -2.40
C ALA A 326 0.06 28.92 -2.89
N LEU A 327 -0.27 27.92 -2.09
CA LEU A 327 -0.26 26.51 -2.48
C LEU A 327 -1.69 25.99 -2.46
N ALA A 328 -2.09 25.34 -3.54
CA ALA A 328 -3.35 24.63 -3.67
C ALA A 328 -3.07 23.14 -3.88
N VAL A 329 -3.45 22.30 -2.94
CA VAL A 329 -3.37 20.84 -3.07
C VAL A 329 -4.78 20.28 -3.21
N VAL A 330 -5.10 19.70 -4.37
CA VAL A 330 -6.35 18.99 -4.62
C VAL A 330 -6.09 17.50 -4.49
N HIS A 331 -6.44 16.94 -3.33
CA HIS A 331 -6.17 15.55 -2.98
C HIS A 331 -7.41 14.68 -3.09
N SER A 332 -7.24 13.35 -3.01
CA SER A 332 -8.33 12.37 -3.12
C SER A 332 -9.13 12.52 -4.42
N VAL A 333 -8.44 12.86 -5.51
CA VAL A 333 -9.02 12.90 -6.86
C VAL A 333 -9.38 11.48 -7.30
N HIS A 334 -10.59 11.30 -7.82
CA HIS A 334 -11.04 10.03 -8.37
C HIS A 334 -10.71 9.97 -9.87
N LEU A 335 -9.97 8.95 -10.28
CA LEU A 335 -9.53 8.77 -11.66
C LEU A 335 -10.23 7.57 -12.29
N ASP A 336 -11.15 7.85 -13.22
CA ASP A 336 -11.85 6.87 -14.04
C ASP A 336 -11.02 6.49 -15.27
N ARG A 337 -10.76 5.19 -15.41
CA ARG A 337 -9.94 4.55 -16.44
C ARG A 337 -10.75 3.68 -17.40
N SER A 338 -12.08 3.68 -17.28
CA SER A 338 -12.97 2.83 -18.07
C SER A 338 -12.97 3.18 -19.56
N ALA A 339 -12.62 4.42 -19.91
CA ALA A 339 -12.52 4.90 -21.28
C ALA A 339 -11.06 5.00 -21.75
N SER A 340 -10.88 5.05 -23.08
CA SER A 340 -9.56 5.24 -23.70
C SER A 340 -8.86 6.55 -23.30
N GLN A 341 -9.64 7.58 -22.94
CA GLN A 341 -9.14 8.78 -22.29
C GLN A 341 -9.57 8.78 -20.81
N PRO A 342 -8.61 8.82 -19.87
CA PRO A 342 -8.92 8.82 -18.45
C PRO A 342 -9.60 10.14 -18.04
N ARG A 343 -10.51 10.07 -17.07
CA ARG A 343 -11.25 11.23 -16.55
C ARG A 343 -11.03 11.37 -15.05
N ALA A 344 -10.72 12.58 -14.60
CA ALA A 344 -10.57 12.89 -13.18
C ALA A 344 -11.82 13.64 -12.67
N SER A 345 -12.22 13.35 -11.44
CA SER A 345 -13.41 13.92 -10.80
C SER A 345 -13.23 14.02 -9.28
N GLY A 346 -14.14 14.73 -8.60
CA GLY A 346 -14.06 14.91 -7.15
C GLY A 346 -12.85 15.76 -6.73
N GLY A 347 -12.20 15.38 -5.64
CA GLY A 347 -11.06 16.10 -5.07
C GLY A 347 -11.45 17.06 -3.94
N VAL A 348 -10.62 17.10 -2.90
CA VAL A 348 -10.74 18.01 -1.75
C VAL A 348 -9.58 19.01 -1.81
N LEU A 349 -9.90 20.30 -1.75
CA LEU A 349 -8.92 21.39 -1.83
C LEU A 349 -8.38 21.75 -0.44
N ILE A 350 -7.07 21.70 -0.30
CA ILE A 350 -6.30 22.38 0.75
C ILE A 350 -5.69 23.63 0.11
N PHE A 351 -6.04 24.81 0.62
CA PHE A 351 -5.55 26.08 0.10
C PHE A 351 -4.81 26.84 1.21
N GLU A 352 -3.51 27.06 1.01
CA GLU A 352 -2.63 27.75 1.95
C GLU A 352 -2.19 29.10 1.36
N HIS A 353 -2.58 30.19 2.02
CA HIS A 353 -2.19 31.54 1.66
C HIS A 353 -2.09 32.44 2.92
N PRO A 354 -0.97 33.15 3.15
CA PRO A 354 0.29 33.04 2.42
C PRO A 354 0.98 31.71 2.67
N TRP A 355 1.61 31.13 1.65
CA TRP A 355 2.30 29.86 1.80
C TRP A 355 3.79 30.06 2.08
N LYS A 356 4.20 29.80 3.32
CA LYS A 356 5.61 29.85 3.74
C LYS A 356 6.22 28.45 3.65
N LEU A 357 7.17 28.26 2.73
CA LEU A 357 7.94 27.02 2.61
C LEU A 357 8.68 26.71 3.92
N ASP A 358 8.48 25.50 4.44
CA ASP A 358 9.21 24.96 5.58
C ASP A 358 10.43 24.16 5.08
N GLU A 359 11.61 24.77 5.18
CA GLU A 359 12.87 24.16 4.74
C GLU A 359 13.16 22.83 5.44
N SER A 360 12.68 22.62 6.67
CA SER A 360 12.89 21.37 7.41
C SER A 360 12.10 20.19 6.83
N ARG A 361 11.09 20.49 5.99
CA ARG A 361 10.24 19.50 5.32
C ARG A 361 10.63 19.29 3.86
N LEU A 362 11.59 20.05 3.32
CA LEU A 362 12.07 19.85 1.95
C LEU A 362 13.12 18.73 1.90
N SER A 363 12.79 17.66 1.20
CA SER A 363 13.70 16.55 0.92
C SER A 363 14.11 16.56 -0.56
N PRO A 364 15.40 16.81 -0.88
CA PRO A 364 15.87 16.83 -2.25
C PRO A 364 15.94 15.40 -2.82
N ILE A 365 15.27 15.17 -3.96
CA ILE A 365 15.23 13.86 -4.62
C ILE A 365 16.26 13.70 -5.76
N ALA A 366 16.71 14.81 -6.35
CA ALA A 366 17.70 14.83 -7.41
C ALA A 366 18.57 16.08 -7.34
N TYR A 367 19.83 15.96 -7.73
CA TYR A 367 20.78 17.06 -7.77
C TYR A 367 21.39 17.20 -9.15
N ARG A 368 21.52 18.45 -9.61
CA ARG A 368 22.37 18.80 -10.75
C ARG A 368 23.72 19.27 -10.21
N TYR A 369 24.79 18.58 -10.59
CA TYR A 369 26.16 19.03 -10.33
C TYR A 369 26.74 19.67 -11.60
N SER A 370 27.00 20.97 -11.56
CA SER A 370 27.69 21.68 -12.64
C SER A 370 29.20 21.52 -12.45
N ARG A 371 29.91 21.26 -13.55
CA ARG A 371 31.38 21.26 -13.61
C ARG A 371 31.82 22.38 -14.55
N ASP A 372 33.02 22.89 -14.33
CA ASP A 372 33.69 23.70 -15.33
C ASP A 372 33.80 22.90 -16.64
N SER A 373 33.65 23.59 -17.77
CA SER A 373 33.91 23.00 -19.09
C SER A 373 35.29 22.36 -19.08
N ALA A 374 35.40 21.14 -19.60
CA ALA A 374 36.70 20.51 -19.77
C ALA A 374 37.63 21.47 -20.54
N PRO A 375 38.89 21.65 -20.12
CA PRO A 375 39.86 22.39 -20.91
C PRO A 375 39.86 21.82 -22.33
N THR A 376 39.78 22.70 -23.33
CA THR A 376 39.81 22.30 -24.76
C THR A 376 41.19 21.81 -25.19
N ASP A 377 42.22 22.03 -24.37
CA ASP A 377 43.55 21.48 -24.60
C ASP A 377 43.65 20.07 -24.01
N PRO A 378 44.08 19.07 -24.79
CA PRO A 378 44.35 17.75 -24.25
C PRO A 378 45.45 17.88 -23.19
N PRO A 379 45.33 17.21 -22.02
CA PRO A 379 46.41 17.20 -21.06
C PRO A 379 47.65 16.58 -21.71
N GLU A 380 48.80 17.27 -21.63
CA GLU A 380 50.10 16.67 -21.90
C GLU A 380 50.30 15.53 -20.89
N PHE A 381 49.95 14.30 -21.28
CA PHE A 381 50.32 13.12 -20.54
C PHE A 381 51.82 12.90 -20.72
N SER A 382 52.64 13.52 -19.88
CA SER A 382 54.04 13.13 -19.74
C SER A 382 54.12 11.80 -19.01
N VAL A 383 54.11 10.70 -19.74
CA VAL A 383 54.48 9.38 -19.23
C VAL A 383 55.98 9.41 -18.93
N ARG A 384 56.35 9.62 -17.66
CA ARG A 384 57.70 9.25 -17.21
C ARG A 384 57.75 7.74 -17.08
N ILE A 385 58.23 7.08 -18.13
CA ILE A 385 58.74 5.71 -18.02
C ILE A 385 59.96 5.79 -17.11
N VAL A 386 59.83 5.30 -15.88
CA VAL A 386 60.99 4.94 -15.06
C VAL A 386 61.53 3.65 -15.66
N GLN A 387 62.65 3.72 -16.38
CA GLN A 387 63.39 2.52 -16.77
C GLN A 387 64.02 1.89 -15.53
N ALA A 388 64.08 0.56 -15.57
CA ALA A 388 64.32 -0.40 -14.49
C ALA A 388 65.58 -0.18 -13.65
#